data_AF-A0A4Q4CJ79-F1
#
_entry.id   AF-A0A4Q4CJ79-F1
#
_cell.length_a   1.000
_cell.length_b   1.000
_cell.length_c   1.000
_cell.angle_alpha   90.00
_cell.angle_beta   90.00
_cell.angle_gamma   90.00
#
_symmetry.space_group_name_H-M   'P 1'
#
loop_
_entity.id
_entity.type
_entity.pdbx_description
1 polymer ?
#
loop_
_entity_poly.entity_id
_entity_poly.type
_entity_poly.pdbx_seq_one_letter_code
_entity_poly.pdbx_strand_id
1 'polypeptide(L)' 'MTFRPSLFPSTFLGGFECSTQRRRDGRRLDLIAGTRHDLMAVEDYRQLVEHGIKAARDGVRWHLI' A
#
# COMPACT_ATOMS: atom_id res chain seq x y z
N MET A 1 7.76 -25.32 -21.67
CA MET A 1 7.79 -24.41 -20.50
C MET A 1 7.12 -25.12 -19.35
N THR A 2 7.85 -25.38 -18.27
CA THR A 2 7.33 -26.03 -17.07
C THR A 2 6.63 -24.99 -16.20
N PHE A 3 5.36 -25.19 -15.88
CA PHE A 3 4.64 -24.32 -14.94
C PHE A 3 5.28 -24.42 -13.55
N ARG A 4 5.70 -23.29 -12.98
CA ARG A 4 6.09 -23.19 -11.57
C ARG A 4 5.02 -22.36 -10.86
N PRO A 5 4.26 -22.94 -9.93
CA PRO A 5 3.30 -22.16 -9.15
C PRO A 5 4.04 -21.12 -8.31
N SER A 6 3.55 -19.88 -8.33
CA SER A 6 4.03 -18.78 -7.49
C SER A 6 2.84 -18.11 -6.80
N LEU A 7 2.99 -17.77 -5.53
CA LEU A 7 1.96 -17.04 -4.78
C LEU A 7 1.78 -15.60 -5.29
N PHE A 8 2.85 -14.98 -5.78
CA PHE A 8 2.83 -13.62 -6.30
C PHE A 8 3.38 -13.57 -7.73
N PRO A 9 2.83 -12.70 -8.60
CA PRO A 9 3.24 -12.53 -9.99
C PRO A 9 4.53 -11.71 -10.19
N SER A 10 5.20 -11.27 -9.12
CA SER A 10 6.48 -10.55 -9.13
C SER A 10 7.38 -10.98 -7.98
N THR A 11 8.70 -10.84 -8.16
CA THR A 11 9.70 -11.14 -7.11
C THR A 11 9.61 -10.18 -5.93
N PHE A 12 9.24 -8.92 -6.19
CA PHE A 12 9.03 -7.91 -5.17
C PHE A 12 7.55 -7.77 -4.82
N LEU A 13 7.30 -7.45 -3.54
CA LEU A 13 6.00 -7.01 -3.02
C LEU A 13 6.10 -5.51 -2.74
N GLY A 14 5.21 -4.73 -3.34
CA GLY A 14 5.10 -3.29 -3.09
C GLY A 14 4.24 -2.98 -1.85
N GLY A 15 4.18 -1.70 -1.51
CA GLY A 15 3.27 -1.21 -0.49
C GLY A 15 3.40 0.28 -0.28
N PHE A 16 2.42 0.84 0.42
CA PHE A 16 2.34 2.26 0.75
C PHE A 16 2.32 2.43 2.27
N GLU A 17 2.69 3.62 2.73
CA GLU A 17 2.63 3.92 4.15
C GLU A 17 1.15 3.93 4.60
N CYS A 18 0.82 3.11 5.59
CA CYS A 18 -0.54 2.93 6.07
C CYS A 18 -0.73 3.15 7.59
N SER A 19 0.23 3.76 8.27
CA SER A 19 0.17 3.96 9.71
C SER A 19 -0.92 4.98 10.07
N THR A 20 -1.68 4.64 11.12
CA THR A 20 -2.77 5.47 11.64
C THR A 20 -2.63 5.71 13.14
N GLN A 21 -1.43 5.64 13.70
CA GLN A 21 -1.17 5.68 15.14
C GLN A 21 -1.56 7.02 15.78
N ARG A 22 -1.97 6.97 17.06
CA ARG A 22 -2.11 8.17 17.89
C ARG A 22 -0.83 8.37 18.67
N ARG A 23 -0.25 9.56 18.58
CA ARG A 23 0.91 9.96 19.38
C ARG A 23 0.48 10.28 20.81
N ARG A 24 1.46 10.41 21.71
CA ARG A 24 1.23 10.76 23.12
C ARG A 24 0.55 12.13 23.30
N ASP A 25 0.71 13.04 22.35
CA ASP A 25 0.04 14.35 22.30
C ASP A 25 -1.44 14.27 21.87
N GLY A 26 -1.97 13.07 21.62
CA GLY A 26 -3.34 12.83 21.20
C GLY A 26 -3.57 12.97 19.69
N ARG A 27 -2.60 13.49 18.93
CA ARG A 27 -2.71 13.66 17.48
C ARG A 27 -2.62 12.32 16.78
N ARG A 28 -3.56 12.05 15.87
CA ARG A 28 -3.46 10.91 14.96
C ARG A 28 -2.57 11.26 13.79
N LEU A 29 -1.60 10.40 13.50
CA LEU A 29 -0.86 10.44 12.26
C LEU A 29 -1.58 9.49 11.30
N ASP A 30 -2.36 10.03 10.37
CA ASP A 30 -2.98 9.27 9.28
C ASP A 30 -2.13 9.48 8.03
N LEU A 31 -1.25 8.52 7.76
CA LEU A 31 -0.30 8.64 6.65
C LEU A 31 -0.90 8.25 5.30
N ILE A 32 -2.02 7.52 5.27
CA ILE A 32 -2.80 7.33 4.03
C ILE A 32 -3.31 8.69 3.56
N ALA A 33 -3.95 9.45 4.46
CA ALA A 33 -4.37 10.82 4.15
C ALA A 33 -3.16 11.75 3.92
N GLY A 34 -2.12 11.63 4.74
CA GLY A 34 -0.93 12.49 4.67
C GLY A 34 -0.12 12.35 3.37
N THR A 35 -0.11 11.15 2.78
CA THR A 35 0.50 10.89 1.46
C THR A 35 -0.51 11.02 0.31
N ARG A 36 -1.78 11.27 0.62
CA ARG A 36 -2.92 11.32 -0.31
C ARG A 36 -3.17 10.00 -1.04
N HIS A 37 -2.74 8.87 -0.48
CA HIS A 37 -2.97 7.55 -1.04
C HIS A 37 -4.48 7.24 -1.14
N ASP A 38 -5.31 7.80 -0.26
CA ASP A 38 -6.78 7.68 -0.35
C ASP A 38 -7.39 8.35 -1.59
N LEU A 39 -6.69 9.31 -2.18
CA LEU A 39 -7.13 10.01 -3.39
C LEU A 39 -6.40 9.54 -4.65
N MET A 40 -5.18 9.04 -4.51
CA MET A 40 -4.27 8.71 -5.62
C MET A 40 -3.97 7.20 -5.75
N ALA A 41 -4.76 6.35 -5.07
CA ALA A 41 -4.53 4.91 -5.03
C ALA A 41 -4.31 4.30 -6.44
N VAL A 42 -5.10 4.71 -7.43
CA VAL A 42 -4.98 4.20 -8.80
C VAL A 42 -3.62 4.53 -9.41
N GLU A 43 -3.19 5.78 -9.32
CA GLU A 43 -1.89 6.24 -9.81
C GLU A 43 -0.73 5.59 -9.05
N ASP A 44 -0.87 5.40 -7.75
CA ASP A 44 0.11 4.75 -6.90
C ASP A 44 0.29 3.27 -7.30
N TYR A 45 -0.80 2.53 -7.50
CA TYR A 45 -0.75 1.17 -8.01
C TYR A 45 -0.19 1.10 -9.43
N ARG A 46 -0.49 2.10 -10.28
CA ARG A 46 0.06 2.19 -11.63
C ARG A 46 1.59 2.32 -11.60
N GLN A 47 2.14 3.12 -10.69
CA GLN A 47 3.60 3.27 -10.51
C GLN A 47 4.27 1.95 -10.12
N LEU A 48 3.65 1.14 -9.25
CA LEU A 48 4.18 -0.19 -8.93
C LEU A 48 4.31 -1.06 -10.19
N VAL A 49 3.27 -1.05 -11.03
CA VAL A 49 3.27 -1.81 -12.30
C VAL A 49 4.35 -1.31 -13.26
N GLU A 50 4.58 0.00 -13.35
CA GLU A 50 5.67 0.58 -14.15
C GLU A 50 7.06 0.10 -13.72
N HIS A 51 7.23 -0.22 -12.43
CA HIS A 51 8.46 -0.79 -11.88
C HIS A 51 8.48 -2.33 -11.87
N GLY A 52 7.50 -2.99 -12.51
CA GLY A 52 7.43 -4.46 -12.58
C GLY A 52 6.96 -5.12 -11.27
N ILE A 53 6.46 -4.35 -10.31
CA ILE A 53 5.89 -4.84 -9.05
C ILE A 53 4.40 -5.09 -9.28
N LYS A 54 3.99 -6.36 -9.21
CA LYS A 54 2.64 -6.83 -9.60
C LYS A 54 1.82 -7.37 -8.41
N ALA A 55 2.37 -7.27 -7.21
CA ALA A 55 1.67 -7.54 -5.97
C ALA A 55 2.01 -6.44 -4.96
N ALA A 56 1.04 -6.06 -4.16
CA ALA A 56 1.21 -5.08 -3.10
C ALA A 56 0.50 -5.50 -1.83
N ARG A 57 1.06 -5.09 -0.68
CA ARG A 57 0.34 -5.04 0.58
C ARG A 57 -0.10 -3.60 0.79
N ASP A 58 -1.37 -3.43 1.14
CA ASP A 58 -1.92 -2.13 1.51
C ASP A 58 -2.64 -2.19 2.86
N GLY A 59 -2.89 -1.03 3.46
CA GLY A 59 -3.59 -0.88 4.71
C GLY A 59 -4.87 -0.08 4.57
N VAL A 60 -5.84 -0.37 5.44
CA VAL A 60 -7.09 0.38 5.54
C VAL A 60 -7.12 1.16 6.85
N ARG A 61 -7.75 2.33 6.81
CA ARG A 61 -7.94 3.18 7.99
C ARG A 61 -9.04 2.61 8.88
N TRP A 62 -8.69 1.64 9.73
CA TRP A 62 -9.67 0.96 10.60
C TRP A 62 -10.53 1.93 11.43
N HIS A 63 -9.98 3.07 11.84
CA HIS A 63 -10.72 4.06 12.62
C HIS A 63 -11.78 4.85 11.84
N LEU A 64 -11.93 4.60 10.54
CA LEU A 64 -12.97 5.17 9.66
C LEU A 64 -13.97 4.11 9.15
N ILE A 65 -13.81 2.84 9.57
CA ILE A 65 -14.68 1.70 9.28
C ILE A 65 -15.42 1.36 10.57
#